data_AF-A0A317MTZ4-F1
#
_entry.id   AF-A0A317MTZ4-F1
#
_cell.length_a   1.000
_cell.length_b   1.000
_cell.length_c   1.000
_cell.angle_alpha   90.00
_cell.angle_beta   90.00
_cell.angle_gamma   90.00
#
_symmetry.space_group_name_H-M   'P 1'
#
loop_
_entity.id
_entity.type
_entity.pdbx_description
1 polymer ?
#
loop_
_entity_poly.entity_id
_entity_poly.type
_entity_poly.pdbx_seq_one_letter_code
_entity_poly.pdbx_strand_id
1 'polypeptide(L)' 'MTNIQVPMWVGLLLLAVGVMDLLLARSMAAMLARHPQAATGKLKLVATVTQLSGAFALVVGLVLLLFFREGA' A
#
# COMPACT_ATOMS: atom_id res chain seq x y z
N MET A 1 1.51 -17.32 25.86
CA MET A 1 1.90 -16.31 24.86
C MET A 1 1.89 -17.00 23.51
N THR A 2 0.86 -16.79 22.70
CA THR A 2 0.76 -17.43 21.38
C THR A 2 1.80 -16.80 20.47
N ASN A 3 2.87 -17.54 20.18
CA ASN A 3 3.91 -17.13 19.23
C ASN A 3 3.29 -17.21 17.83
N ILE A 4 2.62 -16.14 17.41
CA ILE A 4 2.11 -16.01 16.05
C ILE A 4 3.34 -15.81 15.17
N GLN A 5 3.89 -16.92 14.67
CA GLN A 5 4.91 -16.89 13.63
C GLN A 5 4.27 -16.28 12.39
N VAL A 6 4.63 -15.03 12.07
CA VAL A 6 4.14 -14.36 10.87
C VAL A 6 4.85 -14.99 9.68
N PRO A 7 4.13 -15.64 8.75
CA PRO A 7 4.77 -16.27 7.61
C PRO A 7 5.40 -15.24 6.67
N MET A 8 6.54 -15.57 6.09
CA MET A 8 7.26 -14.69 5.14
C MET A 8 6.39 -14.26 3.94
N TRP A 9 5.44 -15.12 3.52
CA TRP A 9 4.49 -14.79 2.44
C TRP A 9 3.60 -13.58 2.79
N VAL A 10 3.32 -13.31 4.06
CA VAL A 10 2.53 -12.14 4.50
C VAL A 10 3.27 -10.84 4.18
N GLY A 11 4.57 -10.79 4.45
CA GLY A 11 5.40 -9.62 4.12
C GLY A 11 5.46 -9.37 2.61
N LEU A 12 5.63 -10.44 1.81
CA LEU A 12 5.61 -10.34 0.34
C LEU A 12 4.24 -9.88 -0.20
N LEU A 13 3.13 -10.39 0.37
CA LEU A 13 1.79 -9.93 -0.01
C LEU A 13 1.57 -8.46 0.33
N LEU A 14 2.02 -8.01 1.50
CA LEU A 14 1.91 -6.59 1.88
C LEU A 14 2.72 -5.68 0.95
N LEU A 15 3.90 -6.13 0.52
CA LEU A 15 4.65 -5.42 -0.53
C LEU A 15 3.86 -5.38 -1.84
N ALA A 16 3.33 -6.51 -2.30
CA ALA A 16 2.57 -6.58 -3.55
C ALA A 16 1.31 -5.67 -3.51
N VAL A 17 0.55 -5.73 -2.42
CA VAL A 17 -0.63 -4.88 -2.18
C VAL A 17 -0.21 -3.41 -2.13
N GLY A 18 0.87 -3.08 -1.41
CA GLY A 18 1.35 -1.70 -1.33
C GLY A 18 1.75 -1.13 -2.69
N VAL A 19 2.42 -1.92 -3.54
CA VAL A 19 2.74 -1.53 -4.93
C VAL A 19 1.46 -1.33 -5.74
N MET A 20 0.49 -2.24 -5.66
CA MET A 20 -0.77 -2.12 -6.38
C MET A 20 -1.55 -0.86 -5.96
N ASP A 21 -1.63 -0.56 -4.67
CA ASP A 21 -2.28 0.64 -4.14
C ASP A 21 -1.60 1.92 -4.66
N LEU A 22 -0.26 1.95 -4.70
CA LEU A 22 0.49 3.10 -5.25
C LEU A 22 0.24 3.27 -6.76
N LEU A 23 0.19 2.18 -7.51
CA LEU A 23 -0.16 2.22 -8.94
C LEU A 23 -1.59 2.71 -9.16
N LEU A 24 -2.53 2.27 -8.32
CA LEU A 24 -3.92 2.71 -8.35
C LEU A 24 -4.04 4.20 -8.00
N ALA A 25 -3.35 4.66 -6.96
CA ALA A 25 -3.33 6.09 -6.60
C ALA A 25 -2.76 6.94 -7.75
N ARG A 26 -1.71 6.45 -8.43
CA ARG A 26 -1.11 7.13 -9.58
C ARG A 26 -2.06 7.16 -10.78
N SER A 27 -2.78 6.08 -11.05
CA SER A 27 -3.75 6.04 -12.15
C SER A 27 -4.96 6.94 -11.87
N MET A 28 -5.44 6.99 -10.62
CA MET A 28 -6.46 7.92 -10.18
C MET A 28 -6.00 9.38 -10.33
N ALA A 29 -4.78 9.71 -9.90
CA ALA A 29 -4.22 11.05 -10.06
C ALA A 29 -4.12 11.46 -11.55
N ALA A 30 -3.69 10.55 -12.42
CA ALA A 30 -3.64 10.78 -13.86
C ALA A 30 -5.04 10.98 -14.48
N MET A 31 -6.03 10.18 -14.05
CA MET A 31 -7.44 10.33 -14.47
C MET A 31 -8.04 11.66 -14.01
N LEU A 32 -7.81 12.06 -12.75
CA LEU A 32 -8.27 13.33 -12.21
C LEU A 32 -7.64 14.52 -12.93
N ALA A 33 -6.36 14.41 -13.34
CA ALA A 33 -5.69 15.44 -14.13
C ALA A 33 -6.30 15.58 -15.53
N ARG A 34 -6.77 14.48 -16.13
CA ARG A 34 -7.45 14.49 -17.44
C ARG A 34 -8.89 14.99 -17.37
N HIS A 35 -9.57 14.80 -16.24
CA HIS A 35 -10.95 15.20 -16.03
C HIS A 35 -11.10 16.11 -14.79
N PRO A 36 -10.63 17.36 -14.83
CA PRO A 36 -10.67 18.27 -13.68
C PRO A 36 -12.09 18.58 -13.20
N GLN A 37 -13.09 18.44 -14.07
CA GLN A 37 -14.51 18.61 -13.75
C GLN A 37 -15.06 17.50 -12.83
N ALA A 38 -14.47 16.29 -12.89
CA ALA A 38 -14.83 15.16 -12.03
C ALA A 38 -13.97 15.09 -10.75
N ALA A 39 -12.92 15.91 -10.65
CA ALA A 39 -11.97 15.90 -9.54
C ALA A 39 -12.53 16.57 -8.28
N THR A 40 -13.62 16.01 -7.73
CA THR A 40 -14.19 16.45 -6.46
C THR A 40 -13.18 16.29 -5.32
N GLY A 41 -13.27 17.13 -4.28
CA GLY A 41 -12.37 17.06 -3.12
C GLY A 41 -12.34 15.67 -2.47
N LYS A 42 -13.45 14.93 -2.51
CA LYS A 42 -13.55 13.55 -2.01
C LYS A 42 -12.72 12.57 -2.85
N LEU A 43 -12.73 12.69 -4.18
CA LEU A 43 -11.93 11.82 -5.07
C LEU A 43 -10.43 12.06 -4.91
N LYS A 44 -10.01 13.32 -4.71
CA LYS A 44 -8.62 13.65 -4.36
C LYS A 44 -8.23 13.03 -3.02
N LEU A 45 -9.11 13.11 -2.03
CA LEU A 45 -8.88 12.51 -0.71
C LEU A 45 -8.74 10.99 -0.81
N VAL A 46 -9.59 10.30 -1.58
CA VAL A 46 -9.47 8.85 -1.81
C VAL A 46 -8.11 8.53 -2.42
N ALA A 47 -7.68 9.22 -3.48
CA ALA A 47 -6.37 8.99 -4.09
C ALA A 47 -5.22 9.17 -3.07
N THR A 48 -5.27 10.21 -2.24
CA THR A 48 -4.28 10.45 -1.18
C THR A 48 -4.30 9.35 -0.11
N VAL A 49 -5.49 8.91 0.32
CA VAL A 49 -5.63 7.84 1.33
C VAL A 49 -5.13 6.51 0.78
N THR A 50 -5.44 6.19 -0.49
CA THR A 50 -4.90 4.99 -1.16
C THR A 50 -3.38 5.05 -1.25
N GLN A 51 -2.81 6.22 -1.56
CA GLN A 51 -1.35 6.39 -1.58
C GLN A 51 -0.72 6.15 -0.19
N LEU A 52 -1.33 6.68 0.87
CA LEU A 52 -0.87 6.48 2.25
C LEU A 52 -1.01 5.02 2.70
N SER A 53 -2.14 4.38 2.38
CA SER A 53 -2.39 2.95 2.63
C SER A 53 -1.32 2.09 1.97
N GLY A 54 -1.08 2.32 0.67
CA GLY A 54 -0.09 1.57 -0.07
C GLY A 54 1.33 1.76 0.47
N ALA A 55 1.71 2.99 0.82
CA ALA A 55 2.99 3.27 1.45
C ALA A 55 3.14 2.57 2.81
N PHE A 56 2.07 2.55 3.62
CA PHE A 56 2.07 1.87 4.91
C PHE A 56 2.21 0.35 4.73
N ALA A 57 1.48 -0.24 3.78
CA ALA A 57 1.60 -1.66 3.44
C ALA A 57 3.02 -2.02 2.97
N LEU A 58 3.67 -1.16 2.18
CA LEU A 58 5.08 -1.35 1.81
C LEU A 58 5.99 -1.34 3.03
N VAL A 59 5.86 -0.35 3.92
CA VAL A 59 6.69 -0.23 5.12
C VAL A 59 6.52 -1.45 6.02
N VAL A 60 5.27 -1.84 6.31
CA VAL A 60 4.99 -3.01 7.15
C VAL A 60 5.49 -4.29 6.48
N GLY A 61 5.28 -4.46 5.18
CA GLY A 61 5.78 -5.61 4.42
C GLY A 61 7.31 -5.72 4.48
N LEU A 62 8.02 -4.59 4.32
CA LEU A 62 9.48 -4.52 4.42
C LEU A 62 9.97 -4.83 5.83
N VAL A 63 9.34 -4.26 6.86
CA VAL A 63 9.65 -4.53 8.27
C VAL A 63 9.47 -6.03 8.55
N LEU A 64 8.35 -6.62 8.14
CA LEU A 64 8.12 -8.05 8.34
C LEU A 64 9.20 -8.89 7.64
N LEU A 65 9.57 -8.56 6.40
CA LEU A 65 10.59 -9.30 5.67
C LEU A 65 12.01 -9.10 6.22
N LEU A 66 12.33 -7.96 6.83
CA LEU A 66 13.65 -7.75 7.43
C LEU A 66 13.75 -8.41 8.80
N PHE A 67 12.74 -8.25 9.66
CA PHE A 67 12.77 -8.76 11.03
C PHE A 67 12.41 -10.26 11.16
N PHE A 68 11.55 -10.81 10.31
CA PHE A 68 11.20 -12.24 10.34
C PHE A 68 12.07 -13.10 9.43
N ARG A 69 12.93 -12.51 8.60
CA ARG A 69 13.93 -13.25 7.81
C ARG A 69 15.13 -13.71 8.63
N GLU A 70 15.44 -13.03 9.74
CA GLU A 70 16.52 -13.43 10.66
C GLU A 70 16.13 -14.56 11.62
N GLY A 71 14.83 -14.92 11.69
CA GLY A 71 14.31 -15.97 12.56
C GLY A 71 14.01 -17.31 11.88
N ALA A 72 14.43 -17.50 10.61
CA ALA A 72 14.21 -18.71 9.80
C ALA A 72 15.50 -19.51 9.61
#